data_AF-A0A437SSD5-F1
#
_entry.id   AF-A0A437SSD5-F1
#
_cell.length_a   1.000
_cell.length_b   1.000
_cell.length_c   1.000
_cell.angle_alpha   90.00
_cell.angle_beta   90.00
_cell.angle_gamma   90.00
#
_symmetry.space_group_name_H-M   'P 1'
#
loop_
_entity.id
_entity.type
_entity.pdbx_description
1 polymer ?
#
loop_
_entity_poly.entity_id
_entity_poly.type
_entity_poly.pdbx_seq_one_letter_code
_entity_poly.pdbx_strand_id
1 'polypeptide(L)' 'MDLTMYFKEAKHETRIESAKDLVESFQSINASPKVIKRELTRKYSDLSPEELKDIFNEYQLN' A
#
# COMPACT_ATOMS: atom_id res chain seq x y z
N MET A 1 -27.81 -12.48 1.58
CA MET A 1 -26.64 -11.62 1.32
C MET A 1 -25.75 -11.70 2.53
N ASP A 2 -24.54 -12.24 2.36
CA ASP A 2 -23.63 -12.55 3.46
C ASP A 2 -22.83 -11.29 3.83
N LEU A 3 -23.16 -10.68 4.98
CA LEU A 3 -22.55 -9.42 5.46
C LEU A 3 -21.04 -9.55 5.68
N THR A 4 -20.53 -10.76 5.85
CA THR A 4 -19.12 -11.04 6.13
C THR A 4 -18.18 -10.72 4.95
N MET A 5 -18.69 -10.75 3.72
CA MET A 5 -17.92 -10.44 2.51
C MET A 5 -17.62 -8.94 2.41
N TYR A 6 -18.62 -8.10 2.67
CA TYR A 6 -18.50 -6.64 2.67
C TYR A 6 -17.46 -6.12 3.66
N PHE A 7 -17.36 -6.73 4.85
CA PHE A 7 -16.35 -6.36 5.84
C PHE A 7 -14.92 -6.75 5.45
N LYS A 8 -14.75 -7.79 4.62
CA LYS A 8 -13.43 -8.16 4.10
C LYS A 8 -12.96 -7.18 3.03
N GLU A 9 -13.85 -6.77 2.13
CA GLU A 9 -13.54 -5.81 1.07
C GLU A 9 -13.22 -4.42 1.64
N ALA A 10 -14.05 -3.90 2.55
CA ALA A 10 -13.81 -2.59 3.15
C ALA A 10 -12.48 -2.51 3.92
N LYS A 11 -12.12 -3.58 4.66
CA LYS A 11 -10.82 -3.66 5.34
C LYS A 11 -9.64 -3.68 4.38
N HIS A 12 -9.84 -4.23 3.19
CA HIS A 12 -8.81 -4.34 2.17
C HIS A 12 -8.58 -2.99 1.50
N GLU A 13 -9.65 -2.27 1.17
CA GLU A 13 -9.59 -0.89 0.65
C GLU A 13 -8.89 0.06 1.64
N THR A 14 -9.24 0.02 2.92
CA THR A 14 -8.58 0.85 3.95
C THR A 14 -7.08 0.55 4.06
N ARG A 15 -6.65 -0.69 3.81
CA ARG A 15 -5.22 -1.05 3.84
C ARG A 15 -4.46 -0.52 2.64
N ILE A 16 -5.06 -0.56 1.45
CA ILE A 16 -4.47 0.05 0.24
C ILE A 16 -4.31 1.56 0.47
N GLU A 17 -5.34 2.23 0.98
CA GLU A 17 -5.29 3.66 1.32
C GLU A 17 -4.19 3.96 2.36
N SER A 18 -4.11 3.16 3.42
CA SER A 18 -3.04 3.30 4.42
C SER A 18 -1.63 3.07 3.83
N ALA A 19 -1.51 2.20 2.82
CA ALA A 19 -0.26 1.95 2.13
C ALA A 19 0.17 3.14 1.26
N LYS A 20 -0.81 3.80 0.62
CA LYS A 20 -0.63 5.05 -0.12
C LYS A 20 -0.21 6.20 0.79
N ASP A 21 -0.90 6.39 1.92
CA ASP A 21 -0.55 7.42 2.93
C ASP A 21 0.89 7.26 3.42
N LEU A 22 1.35 6.03 3.57
CA LEU A 22 2.71 5.72 3.95
C LEU A 22 3.71 6.14 2.86
N VAL A 23 3.42 5.86 1.59
CA VAL A 23 4.25 6.34 0.47
C VAL A 23 4.34 7.87 0.49
N GLU A 24 3.22 8.56 0.62
CA GLU A 24 3.19 10.04 0.65
C GLU A 24 3.99 10.60 1.82
N SER A 25 3.84 10.00 3.00
CA SER A 25 4.62 10.37 4.18
C SER A 25 6.12 10.20 3.92
N PHE A 26 6.53 9.08 3.30
CA PHE A 26 7.93 8.85 2.97
C PHE A 26 8.44 9.77 1.83
N GLN A 27 7.61 10.09 0.83
CA GLN A 27 7.96 11.04 -0.22
C GLN A 27 8.12 12.46 0.34
N SER A 28 7.28 12.87 1.30
CA SER A 28 7.37 14.18 1.95
C SER A 28 8.71 14.41 2.67
N ILE A 29 9.35 13.33 3.14
CA ILE A 29 10.68 13.37 3.77
C ILE A 29 11.82 13.07 2.79
N ASN A 30 11.54 13.04 1.48
CA ASN A 30 12.51 12.66 0.43
C ASN A 30 13.17 11.29 0.67
N ALA A 31 12.42 10.32 1.21
CA ALA A 31 12.95 8.97 1.37
C ALA A 31 13.22 8.34 0.01
N SER A 32 14.29 7.54 -0.08
CA SER A 32 14.63 6.83 -1.31
C SER A 32 13.52 5.82 -1.67
N PRO A 33 13.14 5.68 -2.95
CA PRO A 33 12.17 4.68 -3.40
C PRO A 33 12.49 3.26 -2.94
N LYS A 34 13.77 2.90 -2.78
CA LYS A 34 14.19 1.61 -2.22
C LYS A 34 13.75 1.41 -0.77
N VAL A 35 13.81 2.47 0.04
CA VAL A 35 13.37 2.44 1.45
C VAL A 35 11.86 2.33 1.51
N ILE A 36 11.16 3.09 0.66
CA ILE A 36 9.69 3.06 0.56
C ILE A 36 9.20 1.67 0.19
N LYS A 37 9.73 1.08 -0.88
CA LYS A 37 9.41 -0.30 -1.31
C LYS A 37 9.64 -1.30 -0.17
N ARG A 38 10.78 -1.21 0.52
CA ARG A 38 11.13 -2.12 1.61
C ARG A 38 10.17 -1.99 2.80
N GLU A 39 9.83 -0.78 3.21
CA GLU A 39 8.90 -0.56 4.32
C GLU A 39 7.46 -0.93 3.96
N LEU A 40 7.03 -0.68 2.72
CA LEU A 40 5.74 -1.15 2.22
C LEU A 40 5.62 -2.67 2.27
N THR A 41 6.58 -3.39 1.69
CA THR A 41 6.57 -4.85 1.72
C THR A 41 6.65 -5.40 3.15
N ARG A 42 7.31 -4.67 4.07
CA ARG A 42 7.44 -5.08 5.47
C ARG A 42 6.17 -4.85 6.29
N LYS A 43 5.53 -3.68 6.16
CA LYS A 43 4.31 -3.33 6.90
C LYS A 43 3.06 -3.96 6.30
N TYR A 44 3.06 -4.12 4.98
CA TYR A 44 1.93 -4.64 4.21
C TYR A 44 2.33 -5.95 3.53
N SER A 45 2.81 -6.91 4.33
CA SER A 45 3.13 -8.27 3.87
C SER A 45 1.93 -9.04 3.32
N ASP A 46 0.73 -8.60 3.69
CA ASP A 46 -0.54 -9.18 3.27
C ASP A 46 -1.01 -8.66 1.90
N LEU A 47 -0.39 -7.59 1.39
CA LEU A 47 -0.67 -7.09 0.04
C LEU A 47 0.02 -7.96 -1.00
N SER A 48 -0.70 -8.22 -2.08
CA SER A 48 -0.18 -8.98 -3.20
C SER A 48 0.91 -8.19 -3.93
N PRO A 49 1.86 -8.86 -4.60
CA PRO A 49 2.88 -8.20 -5.41
C PRO A 49 2.28 -7.27 -6.49
N GLU A 50 1.10 -7.60 -7.00
CA GLU A 50 0.34 -6.78 -7.95
C GLU A 50 -0.13 -5.47 -7.33
N GLU A 51 -0.70 -5.51 -6.14
CA GLU A 51 -1.19 -4.34 -5.41
C GLU A 51 -0.05 -3.40 -5.01
N LEU A 52 1.06 -3.98 -4.55
CA LEU A 52 2.29 -3.23 -4.28
C LEU A 52 2.82 -2.58 -5.56
N LYS A 53 2.79 -3.28 -6.69
CA LYS A 53 3.22 -2.76 -7.99
C LYS A 53 2.33 -1.62 -8.48
N ASP A 54 1.02 -1.71 -8.27
CA ASP A 54 0.08 -0.65 -8.61
C ASP A 54 0.38 0.61 -7.79
N ILE A 55 0.59 0.48 -6.48
CA ILE A 55 1.01 1.59 -5.61
C ILE A 55 2.37 2.15 -6.08
N PHE A 56 3.35 1.31 -6.40
CA PHE A 56 4.65 1.79 -6.86
C PHE A 56 4.58 2.53 -8.20
N ASN A 57 3.72 2.08 -9.11
CA ASN A 57 3.48 2.73 -10.40
C ASN A 57 2.76 4.08 -10.21
N GLU A 58 1.72 4.13 -9.38
CA GLU A 58 0.95 5.34 -9.09
C GLU A 58 1.83 6.45 -8.54
N TYR A 59 2.76 6.11 -7.65
CA TYR A 59 3.70 7.05 -7.04
C TYR A 59 5.03 7.21 -7.79
N GLN A 60 5.13 6.67 -9.01
CA GLN A 60 6.32 6.72 -9.87
C GLN A 60 7.63 6.31 -9.15
N LEU A 61 7.53 5.33 -8.25
CA LEU A 61 8.65 4.81 -7.47
C LEU A 61 9.54 3.89 -8.33
N ASN A 62 10.05 4.36 -9.48
CA ASN A 62 10.95 3.58 -10.35
C ASN A 62 12.35 3.42 -9.72
#